data_AF-A0A961XR98-F1
#
_entry.id   AF-A0A961XR98-F1
#
_cell.length_a   1.000
_cell.length_b   1.000
_cell.length_c   1.000
_cell.angle_alpha   90.00
_cell.angle_beta   90.00
_cell.angle_gamma   90.00
#
_symmetry.space_group_name_H-M   'P 1'
#
loop_
_entity.id
_entity.type
_entity.pdbx_description
1 polymer ?
#
loop_
_entity_poly.entity_id
_entity_poly.type
_entity_poly.pdbx_seq_one_letter_code
_entity_poly.pdbx_strand_id
1 'polypeptide(L)'
;LFLIFGAGPAAIGLVSGLLLQGLFFAPFDLPQYGMNVTTLIVPLFALSLLAKKVIGEKTRYVDVSYWQALALSTSYQGGVVAWVAFWALYGHGFSVENISAISLFGGAYMAVILIEPLVDLGVLAIAKFISKGSNSPMLNQRLFHAAA
;
A
#
# COMPACT_ATOMS: atom_id res chain seq x y z
N LEU A 1 2.14 -4.95 -4.92
CA LEU A 1 1.44 -6.14 -4.40
C LEU A 1 -0.07 -6.09 -4.65
N PHE A 2 -0.77 -5.10 -4.09
CA PHE A 2 -2.23 -4.96 -4.21
C PHE A 2 -2.75 -5.02 -5.66
N LEU A 3 -2.17 -4.23 -6.57
CA LEU A 3 -2.63 -4.18 -7.96
C LEU A 3 -2.27 -5.43 -8.80
N ILE A 4 -1.36 -6.28 -8.31
CA ILE A 4 -0.86 -7.47 -9.02
C ILE A 4 -1.54 -8.73 -8.49
N PHE A 5 -1.68 -8.86 -7.16
CA PHE A 5 -2.17 -10.06 -6.50
C PHE A 5 -3.54 -9.88 -5.81
N GLY A 6 -4.06 -8.65 -5.76
CA GLY A 6 -5.30 -8.33 -5.04
C GLY A 6 -5.10 -8.10 -3.54
N ALA A 7 -6.19 -7.71 -2.86
CA ALA A 7 -6.16 -7.33 -1.44
C ALA A 7 -5.80 -8.49 -0.49
N GLY A 8 -6.37 -9.68 -0.73
CA GLY A 8 -6.17 -10.84 0.15
C GLY A 8 -4.71 -11.30 0.22
N PRO A 9 -4.08 -11.65 -0.92
CA PRO A 9 -2.67 -12.03 -0.93
C PRO A 9 -1.73 -10.92 -0.46
N ALA A 10 -2.05 -9.66 -0.77
CA ALA A 10 -1.28 -8.52 -0.26
C ALA A 10 -1.34 -8.44 1.28
N ALA A 11 -2.52 -8.58 1.88
CA ALA A 11 -2.69 -8.57 3.33
C ALA A 11 -1.88 -9.70 4.00
N ILE A 12 -1.97 -10.92 3.48
CA ILE A 12 -1.19 -12.06 3.99
C ILE A 12 0.30 -11.78 3.91
N GLY A 13 0.79 -11.30 2.76
CA GLY A 13 2.20 -10.95 2.57
C GLY A 13 2.68 -9.88 3.55
N LEU A 14 1.89 -8.84 3.79
CA LEU A 14 2.22 -7.77 4.74
C LEU A 14 2.26 -8.27 6.19
N VAL A 15 1.28 -9.08 6.60
CA VAL A 15 1.21 -9.67 7.94
C VAL A 15 2.38 -10.62 8.19
N SER A 16 2.61 -11.56 7.27
CA SER A 16 3.71 -12.51 7.38
C SER A 16 5.07 -11.80 7.30
N GLY A 17 5.21 -10.79 6.46
CA GLY A 17 6.43 -9.96 6.37
C GLY A 17 6.73 -9.25 7.69
N LEU A 18 5.72 -8.58 8.28
CA LEU A 18 5.84 -7.94 9.60
C LEU A 18 6.20 -8.95 10.70
N LEU A 19 5.63 -10.16 10.66
CA LEU A 19 5.92 -11.18 11.66
C LEU A 19 7.37 -11.65 11.55
N LEU A 20 7.83 -11.94 10.33
CA LEU A 20 9.22 -12.32 10.09
C LEU A 20 10.19 -11.19 10.49
N GLN A 21 9.85 -9.94 10.16
CA GLN A 21 10.61 -8.78 10.60
C GLN A 21 10.70 -8.74 12.13
N GLY A 22 9.58 -8.90 12.83
CA GLY A 22 9.53 -8.93 14.29
C GLY A 22 10.36 -10.07 14.87
N LEU A 23 10.27 -11.29 14.33
CA LEU A 23 10.97 -12.45 14.87
C LEU A 23 12.49 -12.41 14.68
N PHE A 24 12.96 -11.88 13.55
CA PHE A 24 14.38 -12.02 13.15
C PHE A 24 15.18 -10.72 13.17
N PHE A 25 14.54 -9.55 13.04
CA PHE A 25 15.24 -8.28 12.85
C PHE A 25 14.85 -7.21 13.87
N ALA A 26 13.59 -7.16 14.29
CA ALA A 26 13.05 -6.20 15.25
C ALA A 26 12.16 -6.84 16.32
N PRO A 27 12.70 -7.69 17.23
CA PRO A 27 11.90 -8.34 18.27
C PRO A 27 11.16 -7.39 19.21
N PHE A 28 11.67 -6.17 19.36
CA PHE A 28 11.03 -5.12 20.13
C PHE A 28 9.69 -4.63 19.52
N ASP A 29 9.43 -4.90 18.24
CA ASP A 29 8.15 -4.58 17.59
C ASP A 29 7.07 -5.64 17.85
N LEU A 30 7.43 -6.84 18.34
CA LEU A 30 6.47 -7.94 18.57
C LEU A 30 5.33 -7.57 19.54
N PRO A 31 5.57 -6.86 20.66
CA PRO A 31 4.48 -6.38 21.52
C PRO A 31 3.51 -5.43 20.78
N GLN A 32 4.01 -4.68 19.80
CA GLN A 32 3.23 -3.74 18.98
C GLN A 32 2.73 -4.38 17.68
N TYR A 33 2.95 -5.68 17.47
CA TYR A 33 2.67 -6.34 16.21
C TYR A 33 1.21 -6.15 15.73
N GLY A 34 0.23 -6.24 16.64
CA GLY A 34 -1.17 -5.99 16.30
C GLY A 34 -1.43 -4.56 15.81
N MET A 35 -0.82 -3.57 16.46
CA MET A 35 -0.89 -2.17 16.05
C MET A 35 -0.29 -1.98 14.65
N ASN A 36 0.90 -2.54 14.41
CA ASN A 36 1.59 -2.47 13.13
C ASN A 36 0.81 -3.17 12.01
N VAL A 37 0.22 -4.34 12.30
CA VAL A 37 -0.63 -5.07 11.35
C VAL A 37 -1.85 -4.25 10.96
N THR A 38 -2.57 -3.65 11.92
CA THR A 38 -3.76 -2.85 11.61
C THR A 38 -3.42 -1.59 10.81
N THR A 39 -2.26 -1.00 11.07
CA THR A 39 -1.71 0.14 10.31
C THR A 39 -1.51 -0.18 8.82
N LEU A 40 -1.26 -1.45 8.48
CA LEU A 40 -1.16 -1.86 7.08
C LEU A 40 -2.50 -2.36 6.50
N ILE A 41 -3.24 -3.17 7.26
CA ILE A 41 -4.45 -3.83 6.77
C ILE A 41 -5.62 -2.85 6.62
N VAL A 42 -5.83 -1.95 7.58
CA VAL A 42 -7.02 -1.07 7.53
C VAL A 42 -6.94 -0.11 6.36
N PRO A 43 -5.81 0.58 6.11
CA PRO A 43 -5.63 1.36 4.88
C PRO A 43 -5.72 0.50 3.62
N LEU A 44 -5.21 -0.73 3.63
CA LEU A 44 -5.31 -1.64 2.48
C LEU A 44 -6.78 -2.01 2.18
N PHE A 45 -7.58 -2.24 3.21
CA PHE A 45 -9.00 -2.48 3.08
C PHE A 45 -9.72 -1.26 2.51
N ALA A 46 -9.48 -0.07 3.06
CA ALA A 46 -10.03 1.17 2.53
C ALA A 46 -9.61 1.41 1.07
N LEU A 47 -8.35 1.16 0.75
CA LEU A 47 -7.81 1.20 -0.61
C LEU A 47 -8.53 0.23 -1.53
N SER A 48 -8.85 -0.98 -1.07
CA SER A 48 -9.57 -1.97 -1.87
C SER A 48 -10.97 -1.49 -2.27
N LEU A 49 -11.65 -0.76 -1.39
CA LEU A 49 -12.95 -0.16 -1.66
C LEU A 49 -12.81 1.03 -2.62
N LEU A 50 -11.80 1.88 -2.39
CA LEU A 50 -11.50 3.02 -3.25
C LEU A 50 -11.12 2.58 -4.67
N ALA A 51 -10.32 1.53 -4.80
CA ALA A 51 -9.88 0.98 -6.07
C ALA A 51 -11.07 0.55 -6.93
N LYS A 52 -12.10 -0.09 -6.35
CA LYS A 52 -13.33 -0.45 -7.10
C LYS A 52 -14.08 0.77 -7.67
N LYS A 53 -13.93 1.93 -7.03
CA LYS A 53 -14.58 3.19 -7.47
C LYS A 53 -13.73 3.96 -8.47
N VAL A 54 -12.40 3.91 -8.33
CA VAL A 54 -11.44 4.67 -9.14
C VAL A 54 -11.02 3.89 -10.39
N ILE A 55 -10.93 2.57 -10.28
CA ILE A 55 -10.54 1.63 -11.32
C ILE A 55 -11.74 0.69 -11.56
N GLY A 56 -12.21 0.57 -12.80
CA GLY A 56 -13.29 -0.35 -13.13
C GLY A 56 -12.89 -1.79 -12.80
N GLU A 57 -13.83 -2.62 -12.32
CA GLU A 57 -13.57 -3.96 -11.77
C GLU A 57 -12.82 -4.92 -12.72
N LYS A 58 -12.83 -4.64 -14.03
CA LYS A 58 -12.16 -5.44 -15.07
C LYS A 58 -10.95 -4.75 -15.70
N THR A 59 -10.45 -3.67 -15.09
CA THR A 59 -9.28 -2.95 -15.60
C THR A 59 -8.03 -3.77 -15.34
N ARG A 60 -7.31 -4.13 -16.39
CA ARG A 60 -6.05 -4.86 -16.27
C ARG A 60 -4.99 -3.95 -15.63
N TYR A 61 -4.01 -4.53 -14.94
CA TYR A 61 -2.95 -3.74 -14.31
C TYR A 61 -2.24 -2.78 -15.28
N VAL A 62 -1.98 -3.24 -16.51
CA VAL A 62 -1.37 -2.44 -17.58
C VAL A 62 -2.29 -1.37 -18.16
N ASP A 63 -3.59 -1.42 -17.90
CA ASP A 63 -4.57 -0.42 -18.36
C ASP A 63 -4.81 0.68 -17.32
N VAL A 64 -4.34 0.48 -16.08
CA VAL A 64 -4.39 1.52 -15.04
C VAL A 64 -3.65 2.76 -15.55
N SER A 65 -4.31 3.91 -15.48
CA SER A 65 -3.69 5.19 -15.81
C SER A 65 -2.70 5.58 -14.72
N TYR A 66 -1.68 6.36 -15.11
CA TYR A 66 -0.71 6.89 -14.15
C TYR A 66 -1.38 7.70 -13.02
N TRP A 67 -2.44 8.45 -13.33
CA TRP A 67 -3.22 9.17 -12.32
C TRP A 67 -3.96 8.25 -11.35
N GLN A 68 -4.57 7.17 -11.82
CA GLN A 68 -5.22 6.20 -10.94
C GLN A 68 -4.20 5.50 -10.03
N ALA A 69 -3.03 5.14 -10.57
CA ALA A 69 -1.95 4.54 -9.79
C ALA A 69 -1.44 5.50 -8.71
N LEU A 70 -1.18 6.75 -9.07
CA LEU A 70 -0.73 7.79 -8.13
C LEU A 70 -1.78 8.08 -7.07
N ALA A 71 -3.06 8.19 -7.45
CA ALA A 71 -4.16 8.41 -6.51
C ALA A 71 -4.28 7.26 -5.50
N LEU A 72 -4.19 6.01 -5.95
CA LEU A 72 -4.25 4.86 -5.07
C LEU A 72 -3.03 4.75 -4.15
N SER A 73 -1.82 4.94 -4.68
CA SER A 73 -0.58 4.91 -3.90
C SER A 73 -0.61 5.99 -2.80
N THR A 74 -0.94 7.22 -3.16
CA THR A 74 -1.09 8.34 -2.20
C THR A 74 -2.19 8.06 -1.17
N SER A 75 -3.31 7.48 -1.58
CA SER A 75 -4.42 7.15 -0.65
C SER A 75 -4.02 6.11 0.37
N TYR A 76 -3.28 5.08 -0.05
CA TYR A 76 -2.79 4.04 0.86
C TYR A 76 -1.85 4.64 1.90
N GLN A 77 -0.87 5.41 1.44
CA GLN A 77 0.12 6.04 2.31
C GLN A 77 -0.50 7.06 3.27
N GLY A 78 -1.42 7.90 2.79
CA GLY A 78 -2.19 8.80 3.64
C GLY A 78 -3.02 8.05 4.69
N GLY A 79 -3.59 6.91 4.32
CA GLY A 79 -4.29 6.02 5.25
C GLY A 79 -3.36 5.43 6.32
N VAL A 80 -2.15 5.01 5.96
CA VAL A 80 -1.12 4.52 6.92
C VAL A 80 -0.79 5.61 7.93
N VAL A 81 -0.46 6.83 7.47
CA VAL A 81 -0.14 7.96 8.36
C VAL A 81 -1.32 8.30 9.27
N ALA A 82 -2.54 8.33 8.73
CA ALA A 82 -3.73 8.58 9.53
C ALA A 82 -3.98 7.49 10.59
N TRP A 83 -3.70 6.23 10.27
CA TRP A 83 -3.85 5.12 11.21
C TRP A 83 -2.78 5.12 12.31
N VAL A 84 -1.54 5.52 11.99
CA VAL A 84 -0.51 5.77 13.00
C VAL A 84 -0.92 6.90 13.94
N ALA A 85 -1.41 8.02 13.38
CA ALA A 85 -1.92 9.12 14.18
C ALA A 85 -3.06 8.69 15.11
N PHE A 86 -3.99 7.86 14.61
CA PHE A 86 -5.05 7.27 15.43
C PHE A 86 -4.49 6.49 16.63
N TRP A 87 -3.54 5.59 16.41
CA TRP A 87 -2.93 4.81 17.49
C TRP A 87 -2.14 5.66 18.47
N ALA A 88 -1.40 6.65 17.99
CA ALA A 88 -0.65 7.58 18.83
C ALA A 88 -1.60 8.41 19.72
N LEU A 89 -2.72 8.89 19.19
CA LEU A 89 -3.74 9.60 19.96
C LEU A 89 -4.46 8.65 20.94
N TYR A 90 -4.76 7.42 20.53
CA TYR A 90 -5.40 6.43 21.38
C TYR A 90 -4.52 6.00 22.56
N GLY A 91 -3.21 5.79 22.31
CA GLY A 91 -2.27 5.31 23.31
C GLY A 91 -1.70 6.40 24.22
N HIS A 92 -1.44 7.60 23.69
CA HIS A 92 -0.76 8.68 24.41
C HIS A 92 -1.65 9.92 24.68
N GLY A 93 -2.90 9.93 24.20
CA GLY A 93 -3.85 11.01 24.43
C GLY A 93 -3.59 12.27 23.58
N PHE A 94 -4.34 13.33 23.86
CA PHE A 94 -4.32 14.58 23.09
C PHE A 94 -3.48 15.67 23.78
N SER A 95 -2.18 15.43 23.97
CA SER A 95 -1.24 16.45 24.46
C SER A 95 -0.57 17.21 23.32
N VAL A 96 -0.05 18.41 23.61
CA VAL A 96 0.69 19.21 22.63
C VAL A 96 1.95 18.47 22.17
N GLU A 97 2.64 17.80 23.10
CA GLU A 97 3.82 16.98 22.82
C GLU A 97 3.48 15.85 21.86
N ASN A 98 2.39 15.12 22.09
CA ASN A 98 1.98 14.00 21.23
C ASN A 98 1.57 14.47 19.83
N ILE A 99 0.78 15.55 19.75
CA ILE A 99 0.39 16.15 18.46
C ILE A 99 1.62 16.62 17.68
N SER A 100 2.62 17.18 18.36
CA SER A 100 3.87 17.59 17.72
C SER A 100 4.67 16.40 17.19
N ALA A 101 4.73 15.29 17.94
CA ALA A 101 5.39 14.05 17.53
C ALA A 101 4.70 13.40 16.32
N ILE A 102 3.37 13.35 16.32
CA ILE A 102 2.57 12.88 15.18
C ILE A 102 2.82 13.77 13.95
N SER A 103 2.88 15.10 14.14
CA SER A 103 3.12 16.04 13.04
C SER A 103 4.53 15.90 12.45
N LEU A 104 5.55 15.70 13.29
CA LEU A 104 6.92 15.41 12.88
C LEU A 104 7.01 14.08 12.14
N PHE A 105 6.37 13.03 12.67
CA PHE A 105 6.29 11.72 12.02
C PHE A 105 5.64 11.84 10.63
N GLY A 106 4.48 12.49 10.56
CA GLY A 106 3.76 12.72 9.30
C GLY A 106 4.61 13.52 8.31
N GLY A 107 5.22 14.63 8.74
CA GLY A 107 6.09 15.45 7.91
C GLY A 107 7.30 14.68 7.37
N ALA A 108 7.95 13.85 8.19
CA ALA A 108 9.04 12.98 7.76
C ALA A 108 8.57 11.91 6.76
N TYR A 109 7.42 11.29 7.01
CA TYR A 109 6.84 10.30 6.10
C TYR A 109 6.41 10.92 4.76
N MET A 110 5.95 12.18 4.73
CA MET A 110 5.57 12.86 3.49
C MET A 110 6.71 12.90 2.45
N ALA A 111 7.98 12.90 2.87
CA ALA A 111 9.11 12.81 1.94
C ALA A 111 9.15 11.45 1.21
N VAL A 112 8.83 10.36 1.90
CA VAL A 112 8.72 9.01 1.32
C VAL A 112 7.49 8.93 0.41
N ILE A 113 6.36 9.50 0.83
CA ILE A 113 5.10 9.54 0.09
C ILE A 113 5.23 10.29 -1.24
N LEU A 114 6.18 11.23 -1.36
CA LEU A 114 6.42 11.92 -2.64
C LEU A 114 7.28 11.10 -3.61
N ILE A 115 8.18 10.26 -3.09
CA ILE A 115 9.10 9.46 -3.91
C ILE A 115 8.45 8.16 -4.36
N GLU A 116 7.71 7.49 -3.48
CA GLU A 116 7.14 6.17 -3.74
C GLU A 116 6.17 6.14 -4.95
N PRO A 117 5.28 7.12 -5.17
CA PRO A 117 4.46 7.16 -6.37
C PRO A 117 5.31 7.23 -7.63
N LEU A 118 6.44 7.94 -7.63
CA LEU A 118 7.32 8.00 -8.79
C LEU A 118 7.93 6.62 -9.09
N VAL A 119 8.29 5.87 -8.05
CA VAL A 119 8.76 4.48 -8.16
C VAL A 119 7.64 3.58 -8.70
N ASP A 120 6.42 3.67 -8.17
CA ASP A 120 5.26 2.91 -8.64
C ASP A 120 4.95 3.19 -10.12
N LEU A 121 5.01 4.47 -10.53
CA LEU A 121 4.83 4.87 -11.93
C LEU A 121 5.96 4.32 -12.81
N GLY A 122 7.19 4.29 -12.32
CA GLY A 122 8.33 3.68 -13.00
C GLY A 122 8.15 2.17 -13.21
N VAL A 123 7.73 1.44 -12.17
CA VAL A 123 7.40 0.01 -12.25
C VAL A 123 6.25 -0.22 -13.24
N LEU A 124 5.20 0.61 -13.20
CA LEU A 124 4.08 0.53 -14.14
C LEU A 124 4.53 0.82 -15.59
N ALA A 125 5.43 1.78 -15.79
CA ALA A 125 5.98 2.11 -17.10
C ALA A 125 6.79 0.93 -17.68
N ILE A 126 7.64 0.30 -16.86
CA ILE A 126 8.38 -0.91 -17.24
C ILE A 126 7.41 -2.05 -17.59
N ALA A 127 6.39 -2.29 -16.76
CA ALA A 127 5.39 -3.32 -17.01
C ALA A 127 4.64 -3.09 -18.35
N LYS A 128 4.23 -1.85 -18.64
CA LYS A 128 3.60 -1.48 -19.91
C LYS A 128 4.55 -1.64 -21.10
N PHE A 129 5.83 -1.30 -20.94
CA PHE A 129 6.84 -1.44 -22.00
C PHE A 129 7.07 -2.92 -22.36
N ILE A 130 7.27 -3.78 -21.37
CA ILE A 130 7.43 -5.23 -21.56
C ILE A 130 6.18 -5.84 -22.20
N SER A 131 4.99 -5.44 -21.73
CA SER A 131 3.72 -5.89 -22.31
C SER A 131 3.54 -5.46 -23.77
N LYS A 132 4.03 -4.29 -24.18
CA LYS A 132 3.99 -3.82 -25.57
C LYS A 132 5.02 -4.52 -26.46
N GLY A 133 6.18 -4.91 -25.92
CA GLY A 133 7.23 -5.63 -26.65
C GLY A 133 6.95 -7.12 -26.85
N SER A 134 6.12 -7.73 -26.00
CA SER A 134 5.79 -9.15 -26.05
C SER A 134 4.45 -9.38 -26.76
N ASN A 135 4.47 -9.46 -28.09
CA ASN A 135 3.30 -9.76 -28.94
C ASN A 135 2.89 -11.25 -28.88
N SER A 136 2.88 -11.86 -27.68
CA SER A 136 2.59 -13.28 -27.48
C SER A 136 1.27 -13.49 -26.73
N PRO A 137 0.25 -14.11 -27.36
CA PRO A 137 -1.06 -14.38 -26.77
C PRO A 137 -1.02 -15.23 -25.47
N MET A 138 0.09 -15.93 -25.18
CA MET A 138 0.21 -16.81 -24.01
C MET A 138 0.52 -16.06 -22.71
N LEU A 139 1.24 -14.94 -22.77
CA LEU A 139 1.47 -14.07 -21.60
C LEU A 139 0.21 -13.25 -21.25
N ASN A 140 -0.67 -13.07 -22.24
CA ASN A 140 -1.99 -12.45 -22.09
C ASN A 140 -3.00 -13.29 -21.31
N GLN A 141 -2.63 -14.47 -20.78
CA GLN A 141 -3.58 -15.36 -20.11
C GLN A 141 -3.28 -15.56 -18.61
N ARG A 142 -2.02 -15.38 -18.19
CA ARG A 142 -1.60 -15.59 -16.78
C ARG A 142 -1.28 -14.32 -15.99
N LEU A 143 -1.18 -13.16 -16.66
CA LEU A 143 -1.20 -11.83 -16.04
C LEU A 143 -2.60 -11.17 -16.06
N PHE A 144 -3.64 -11.89 -16.53
CA PHE A 144 -4.84 -11.32 -17.15
C PHE A 144 -6.19 -11.91 -16.72
N HIS A 145 -6.27 -12.74 -15.68
CA HIS A 145 -7.58 -13.15 -15.15
C HIS A 145 -7.90 -12.34 -13.90
N ALA A 146 -8.93 -11.51 -14.00
CA ALA A 146 -9.63 -10.95 -12.85
C ALA A 146 -10.05 -12.10 -11.93
N ALA A 147 -9.84 -11.94 -10.63
CA ALA A 147 -10.43 -12.85 -9.66
C ALA A 147 -11.95 -12.86 -9.89
N ALA A 148 -12.49 -14.06 -10.13
CA ALA A 148 -13.93 -14.29 -10.23
C ALA A 148 -14.64 -13.96 -8.92
#